data_AF-A0A552UJG3-F1
#
_entry.id   AF-A0A552UJG3-F1
#
_cell.length_a   1.000
_cell.length_b   1.000
_cell.length_c   1.000
_cell.angle_alpha   90.00
_cell.angle_beta   90.00
_cell.angle_gamma   90.00
#
_symmetry.space_group_name_H-M   'P 1'
#
loop_
_entity.id
_entity.type
_entity.pdbx_description
1 polymer ?
#
loop_
_entity_poly.entity_id
_entity_poly.type
_entity_poly.pdbx_seq_one_letter_code
_entity_poly.pdbx_strand_id
1 'polypeptide(L)'
;MTTAIGGLNSTGAEIVLRVSDTDDYHNGSLFGQTFAGRQRWADYATVTTDPTSFHTFWVSGTFAREYNNAAGGHPGGTGGSRWGTYIAAINVGGVPEPTTWAMLIIGFGLVGAQARRSRSGYATA
;
A
#
# COMPACT_ATOMS: atom_id res chain seq x y z
N MET A 1 17.30 0.05 -0.94
CA MET A 1 18.75 0.10 -0.61
C MET A 1 19.53 0.29 -1.89
N THR A 2 20.72 0.91 -1.89
CA THR A 2 21.52 1.08 -3.11
C THR A 2 22.44 -0.13 -3.31
N THR A 3 22.50 -0.67 -4.52
CA THR A 3 23.45 -1.73 -4.89
C THR A 3 24.89 -1.20 -4.89
N ALA A 4 25.87 -2.10 -4.85
CA ALA A 4 27.29 -1.75 -4.89
C ALA A 4 27.70 -0.96 -6.16
N ILE A 5 26.87 -0.95 -7.20
CA ILE A 5 27.06 -0.22 -8.46
C ILE A 5 26.13 0.99 -8.60
N GLY A 6 25.49 1.44 -7.51
CA GLY A 6 24.69 2.67 -7.49
C GLY A 6 23.24 2.54 -7.93
N GLY A 7 22.80 1.35 -8.37
CA GLY A 7 21.40 1.09 -8.72
C GLY A 7 20.49 0.97 -7.50
N LEU A 8 19.20 1.29 -7.64
CA LEU A 8 18.20 1.06 -6.60
C LEU A 8 17.87 -0.44 -6.50
N ASN A 9 18.01 -1.02 -5.31
CA ASN A 9 17.57 -2.37 -4.98
C ASN A 9 16.16 -2.31 -4.39
N SER A 10 15.16 -2.75 -5.16
CA SER A 10 13.79 -2.98 -4.69
C SER A 10 13.68 -4.36 -4.09
N THR A 11 13.26 -4.44 -2.83
CA THR A 11 13.16 -5.70 -2.08
C THR A 11 11.72 -6.16 -1.88
N GLY A 12 10.74 -5.49 -2.49
CA GLY A 12 9.32 -5.75 -2.32
C GLY A 12 8.51 -5.58 -3.61
N ALA A 13 7.25 -6.02 -3.57
CA ALA A 13 6.30 -5.80 -4.66
C ALA A 13 5.97 -4.30 -4.81
N GLU A 14 5.64 -3.90 -6.03
CA GLU A 14 5.18 -2.54 -6.31
C GLU A 14 3.81 -2.29 -5.65
N ILE A 15 3.65 -1.08 -5.09
CA ILE A 15 2.40 -0.63 -4.50
C ILE A 15 1.88 0.52 -5.34
N VAL A 16 0.67 0.36 -5.87
CA VAL A 16 -0.01 1.40 -6.63
C VAL A 16 -0.71 2.34 -5.64
N LEU A 17 -0.40 3.63 -5.76
CA LEU A 17 -1.03 4.69 -5.00
C LEU A 17 -2.04 5.43 -5.88
N ARG A 18 -3.03 6.09 -5.24
CA ARG A 18 -4.01 6.88 -5.98
C ARG A 18 -3.31 8.05 -6.66
N VAL A 19 -3.48 8.12 -7.98
CA VAL A 19 -2.83 9.09 -8.85
C VAL A 19 -3.92 9.94 -9.49
N SER A 20 -4.81 9.36 -10.28
CA SER A 20 -5.87 10.14 -10.94
C SER A 20 -7.18 9.39 -10.94
N ASP A 21 -8.28 10.12 -10.79
CA ASP A 21 -9.63 9.64 -11.07
C ASP A 21 -10.13 10.04 -12.46
N THR A 22 -9.35 10.85 -13.18
CA THR A 22 -9.68 11.37 -14.51
C THR A 22 -8.53 11.10 -15.49
N ASP A 23 -8.85 10.91 -16.76
CA ASP A 23 -7.87 10.75 -17.85
C ASP A 23 -7.38 12.09 -18.43
N ASP A 24 -8.11 13.18 -18.17
CA ASP A 24 -7.90 14.49 -18.80
C ASP A 24 -7.70 15.62 -17.77
N TYR A 25 -6.68 15.56 -16.90
CA TYR A 25 -6.42 16.67 -15.96
C TYR A 25 -5.55 17.77 -16.60
N HIS A 26 -6.06 19.00 -16.65
CA HIS A 26 -5.29 20.16 -17.12
C HIS A 26 -5.13 21.24 -16.04
N ASN A 27 -3.95 21.33 -15.43
CA ASN A 27 -3.60 22.36 -14.47
C ASN A 27 -3.87 23.77 -15.03
N GLY A 28 -4.68 24.54 -14.32
CA GLY A 28 -5.00 25.92 -14.69
C GLY A 28 -5.87 26.07 -15.95
N SER A 29 -6.39 24.98 -16.52
CA SER A 29 -7.29 25.04 -17.68
C SER A 29 -8.72 24.68 -17.31
N LEU A 30 -9.65 25.15 -18.14
CA LEU A 30 -11.06 24.76 -18.08
C LEU A 30 -11.27 23.46 -18.87
N PHE A 31 -12.31 22.71 -18.52
CA PHE A 31 -12.68 21.50 -19.23
C PHE A 31 -12.80 21.71 -20.75
N GLY A 32 -12.16 20.82 -21.52
CA GLY A 32 -12.15 20.86 -22.98
C GLY A 32 -11.25 21.94 -23.61
N GLN A 33 -10.58 22.76 -22.80
CA GLN A 33 -9.56 23.69 -23.29
C GLN A 33 -8.20 23.00 -23.35
N THR A 34 -7.35 23.44 -24.27
CA THR A 34 -5.95 23.01 -24.31
C THR A 34 -5.26 23.36 -23.00
N PHE A 35 -4.40 22.48 -22.52
CA PHE A 35 -3.61 22.72 -21.31
C PHE A 35 -2.67 23.92 -21.47
N ALA A 36 -2.42 24.63 -20.37
CA ALA A 36 -1.45 25.72 -20.32
C ALA A 36 -0.44 25.45 -19.19
N GLY A 37 0.86 25.61 -19.49
CA GLY A 37 1.93 25.43 -18.52
C GLY A 37 2.17 23.98 -18.07
N ARG A 38 2.88 23.81 -16.95
CA ARG A 38 3.28 22.51 -16.41
C ARG A 38 2.08 21.76 -15.82
N GLN A 39 1.83 20.57 -16.35
CA GLN A 39 0.76 19.68 -15.93
C GLN A 39 1.24 18.78 -14.80
N ARG A 40 1.12 19.25 -13.56
CA ARG A 40 1.44 18.46 -12.37
C ARG A 40 0.41 18.74 -11.28
N TRP A 41 -0.17 17.66 -10.75
CA TRP A 41 -1.17 17.71 -9.68
C TRP A 41 -0.70 16.95 -8.43
N ALA A 42 0.50 16.37 -8.47
CA ALA A 42 1.17 15.66 -7.38
C ALA A 42 2.49 16.35 -6.99
N ASP A 43 2.39 17.55 -6.41
CA ASP A 43 3.57 18.27 -5.88
C ASP A 43 3.93 17.82 -4.47
N TYR A 44 2.98 17.20 -3.77
CA TYR A 44 3.14 16.79 -2.39
C TYR A 44 2.81 15.32 -2.23
N ALA A 45 3.79 14.58 -1.74
CA ALA A 45 3.62 13.26 -1.16
C ALA A 45 4.47 13.18 0.11
N THR A 46 3.94 12.54 1.14
CA THR A 46 4.66 12.30 2.39
C THR A 46 4.49 10.85 2.80
N VAL A 47 5.52 10.34 3.48
CA VAL A 47 5.49 9.04 4.14
C VAL A 47 5.95 9.25 5.58
N THR A 48 5.24 8.64 6.52
CA THR A 48 5.62 8.61 7.93
C THR A 48 5.38 7.22 8.51
N THR A 49 6.13 6.89 9.55
CA THR A 49 5.94 5.65 10.32
C THR A 49 4.79 5.82 11.31
N ASP A 50 4.07 4.74 11.59
CA ASP A 50 3.14 4.68 12.70
C ASP A 50 3.92 4.51 14.03
N PRO A 51 3.72 5.36 15.05
CA PRO A 51 4.43 5.24 16.33
C PRO A 51 3.99 4.03 17.17
N THR A 52 2.85 3.42 16.84
CA THR A 52 2.26 2.30 17.58
C THR A 52 2.41 0.96 16.86
N SER A 53 2.89 0.96 15.61
CA SER A 53 3.01 -0.25 14.78
C SER A 53 4.28 -0.22 13.92
N PHE A 54 5.12 -1.24 14.10
CA PHE A 54 6.32 -1.43 13.26
C PHE A 54 6.02 -1.89 11.82
N HIS A 55 4.76 -2.25 11.53
CA HIS A 55 4.33 -2.78 10.23
C HIS A 55 3.53 -1.77 9.40
N THR A 56 3.27 -0.58 9.94
CA THR A 56 2.38 0.39 9.31
C THR A 56 3.14 1.66 8.93
N PHE A 57 2.99 2.05 7.67
CA PHE A 57 3.36 3.37 7.19
C PHE A 57 2.11 4.14 6.82
N TRP A 58 2.08 5.42 7.15
CA TRP A 58 1.08 6.35 6.66
C TRP A 58 1.63 7.10 5.47
N VAL A 59 0.92 7.03 4.35
CA VAL A 59 1.23 7.81 3.16
C VAL A 59 0.13 8.80 2.91
N SER A 60 0.51 10.00 2.47
CA SER A 60 -0.44 10.98 1.98
C SER A 60 0.05 11.60 0.68
N GLY A 61 -0.89 12.01 -0.16
CA GLY A 61 -0.55 12.64 -1.43
C GLY A 61 -1.72 13.36 -2.05
N THR A 62 -1.44 14.19 -3.06
CA THR A 62 -2.46 14.80 -3.89
C THR A 62 -2.76 13.95 -5.13
N PHE A 63 -4.02 13.96 -5.56
CA PHE A 63 -4.50 13.21 -6.73
C PHE A 63 -5.41 14.07 -7.62
N ALA A 64 -5.44 13.81 -8.92
CA ALA A 64 -6.30 14.52 -9.86
C ALA A 64 -7.76 14.05 -9.73
N ARG A 65 -8.68 15.01 -9.73
CA ARG A 65 -10.13 14.80 -9.61
C ARG A 65 -10.86 15.26 -10.86
N GLU A 66 -12.12 14.86 -10.93
CA GLU A 66 -13.10 15.37 -11.88
C GLU A 66 -13.16 16.91 -11.89
N TYR A 67 -13.40 17.47 -13.07
CA TYR A 67 -13.52 18.91 -13.28
C TYR A 67 -14.65 19.53 -12.45
N ASN A 68 -14.49 20.81 -12.13
CA ASN A 68 -15.51 21.62 -11.47
C ASN A 68 -16.68 21.96 -12.41
N ASN A 69 -17.40 20.98 -12.94
CA ASN A 69 -18.54 21.21 -13.84
C ASN A 69 -19.69 20.25 -13.53
N ALA A 70 -20.83 20.45 -14.19
CA ALA A 70 -22.02 19.61 -13.99
C ALA A 70 -21.77 18.12 -14.30
N ALA A 71 -20.95 17.80 -15.31
CA ALA A 71 -20.60 16.42 -15.66
C ALA A 71 -19.77 15.74 -14.56
N GLY A 72 -18.92 16.49 -13.86
CA GLY A 72 -18.19 16.06 -12.67
C GLY A 72 -19.00 16.15 -11.37
N GLY A 73 -20.31 16.37 -11.42
CA GLY A 73 -21.15 16.44 -10.20
C GLY A 73 -21.12 17.79 -9.48
N HIS A 74 -20.69 18.86 -10.15
CA HIS A 74 -20.62 20.22 -9.60
C HIS A 74 -21.47 21.21 -10.43
N PRO A 75 -22.81 21.21 -10.26
CA PRO A 75 -23.69 22.17 -10.92
C PRO A 75 -23.29 23.62 -10.56
N GLY A 76 -23.16 24.48 -11.57
CA GLY A 76 -22.70 25.86 -11.39
C GLY A 76 -21.19 26.02 -11.21
N GLY A 77 -20.42 24.94 -11.31
CA GLY A 77 -18.96 24.98 -11.23
C GLY A 77 -18.32 25.73 -12.41
N THR A 78 -17.10 26.23 -12.17
CA THR A 78 -16.35 27.09 -13.10
C THR A 78 -15.76 26.37 -14.31
N GLY A 79 -15.81 25.05 -14.35
CA GLY A 79 -15.15 24.20 -15.33
C GLY A 79 -13.66 23.97 -15.06
N GLY A 80 -13.09 24.54 -13.99
CA GLY A 80 -11.67 24.40 -13.68
C GLY A 80 -11.29 23.00 -13.15
N SER A 81 -10.05 22.60 -13.42
CA SER A 81 -9.46 21.39 -12.87
C SER A 81 -9.42 21.37 -11.34
N ARG A 82 -9.57 20.19 -10.74
CA ARG A 82 -9.61 20.00 -9.29
C ARG A 82 -8.63 18.90 -8.87
N TRP A 83 -8.01 19.09 -7.72
CA TRP A 83 -7.21 18.05 -7.06
C TRP A 83 -7.79 17.73 -5.69
N GLY A 84 -7.51 16.53 -5.19
CA GLY A 84 -7.85 16.06 -3.86
C GLY A 84 -6.62 15.59 -3.10
N THR A 85 -6.80 15.23 -1.83
CA THR A 85 -5.77 14.59 -1.00
C THR A 85 -6.26 13.23 -0.54
N TYR A 86 -5.35 12.26 -0.48
CA TYR A 86 -5.61 10.98 0.17
C TYR A 86 -4.66 10.77 1.34
N ILE A 87 -5.11 9.96 2.30
CA ILE A 87 -4.29 9.38 3.36
C ILE A 87 -4.57 7.89 3.32
N ALA A 88 -3.53 7.08 3.24
CA ALA A 88 -3.64 5.63 3.20
C ALA A 88 -2.65 5.00 4.18
N ALA A 89 -3.08 3.91 4.82
CA ALA A 89 -2.19 3.05 5.58
C ALA A 89 -1.63 1.97 4.64
N ILE A 90 -0.31 1.87 4.58
CA ILE A 90 0.39 0.74 3.97
C ILE A 90 0.78 -0.19 5.10
N ASN A 91 0.13 -1.35 5.16
CA ASN A 91 0.48 -2.41 6.10
C ASN A 91 1.37 -3.42 5.38
N VAL A 92 2.63 -3.49 5.78
CA VAL A 92 3.55 -4.55 5.36
C VAL A 92 3.44 -5.68 6.38
N GLY A 93 2.42 -6.51 6.21
CA GLY A 93 2.15 -7.66 7.07
C GLY A 93 3.38 -8.56 7.17
N GLY A 94 3.90 -8.69 8.39
CA GLY A 94 5.13 -9.40 8.69
C GLY A 94 5.02 -10.89 8.42
N VAL A 95 6.11 -11.46 7.90
CA VAL A 95 6.45 -12.87 8.03
C VAL A 95 6.15 -13.33 9.46
N PRO A 96 5.54 -14.52 9.69
CA PRO A 96 5.22 -14.95 11.05
C PRO A 96 6.44 -14.83 11.95
N GLU A 97 6.24 -14.27 13.15
CA GLU A 97 7.34 -14.02 14.06
C GLU A 97 8.13 -15.32 14.29
N PRO A 98 9.46 -15.26 14.49
CA PRO A 98 10.28 -16.46 14.73
C PRO A 98 9.71 -17.36 15.85
N THR A 99 9.06 -16.77 16.84
CA THR A 99 8.32 -17.43 17.92
C THR A 99 7.14 -18.26 17.41
N THR A 100 6.40 -17.81 16.41
CA THR A 100 5.31 -18.59 15.79
C THR A 100 5.85 -19.86 15.16
N TRP A 101 6.99 -19.78 14.45
CA TRP A 101 7.66 -20.95 13.89
C TRP A 101 8.16 -21.90 14.97
N ALA A 102 8.78 -21.36 16.02
CA ALA A 102 9.23 -22.17 17.15
C ALA A 102 8.06 -22.90 17.83
N MET A 103 6.93 -22.23 18.03
CA MET A 103 5.74 -22.83 18.63
C MET A 103 5.12 -23.92 17.75
N LEU A 104 5.12 -23.75 16.42
CA LEU A 104 4.68 -24.77 15.49
C LEU A 104 5.60 -26.00 15.53
N ILE A 105 6.92 -25.79 15.51
CA ILE A 105 7.91 -26.88 15.59
C ILE A 105 7.75 -27.63 16.90
N ILE A 106 7.64 -26.93 18.03
CA ILE A 106 7.44 -27.54 19.34
C ILE A 106 6.11 -28.29 19.39
N GLY A 107 5.01 -27.67 18.94
CA GLY A 107 3.68 -28.28 18.92
C GLY A 107 3.64 -29.57 18.10
N PHE A 108 4.17 -29.53 16.87
CA PHE A 108 4.25 -30.72 16.01
C PHE A 108 5.23 -31.76 16.56
N GLY A 109 6.33 -31.34 17.17
CA GLY A 109 7.28 -32.23 17.85
C GLY A 109 6.63 -33.00 19.00
N LEU A 110 5.84 -32.31 19.84
CA LEU A 110 5.12 -32.92 20.96
C LEU A 110 4.02 -33.88 20.48
N VAL A 111 3.24 -33.49 19.48
CA VAL A 111 2.20 -34.37 18.90
C VAL A 111 2.84 -35.63 18.30
N GLY A 112 3.93 -35.48 17.55
CA GLY A 112 4.69 -36.61 17.00
C GLY A 112 5.26 -37.53 18.08
N ALA A 113 5.80 -36.96 19.16
CA ALA A 113 6.31 -37.73 20.30
C ALA A 113 5.20 -38.50 21.02
N GLN A 114 4.03 -37.89 21.20
CA GLN A 114 2.86 -38.53 21.81
C GLN A 114 2.37 -39.72 20.95
N ALA A 115 2.27 -39.54 19.63
CA ALA A 115 1.86 -40.57 18.69
C ALA A 115 2.87 -41.74 18.60
N ARG A 116 4.17 -41.45 18.77
CA ARG A 116 5.21 -42.49 18.87
C ARG A 116 5.08 -43.30 20.15
N ARG A 117 4.83 -42.63 21.29
CA ARG A 117 4.67 -43.29 22.59
C ARG A 117 3.45 -44.22 22.60
N SER A 118 2.33 -43.81 22.01
CA SER A 118 1.12 -44.65 21.96
C SER A 118 1.32 -45.92 21.12
N ARG A 119 2.02 -45.85 19.97
CA ARG A 119 2.35 -47.03 19.15
C ARG A 119 3.26 -48.04 19.87
N SER A 120 4.17 -47.57 20.72
CA SER A 120 5.05 -48.48 21.48
C SER A 120 4.29 -49.31 22.53
N GLY A 121 3.06 -48.92 22.90
CA GLY A 121 2.21 -49.68 23.81
C GLY A 121 1.38 -50.79 23.14
N TYR A 122 1.24 -50.78 21.81
CA TYR A 122 0.45 -51.77 21.06
C TYR A 122 1.29 -52.87 20.40
N ALA A 123 2.62 -52.86 20.53
CA ALA A 123 3.53 -53.82 19.88
C ALA A 123 3.88 -55.04 20.76
N THR A 124 3.12 -55.32 21.82
CA THR A 124 3.28 -56.48 22.72
C THR A 124 1.95 -57.20 22.94
N ALA A 125 1.31 -57.66 21.86
CA ALA A 125 0.23 -58.64 21.89
C ALA A 125 0.45 -59.69 20.79
#